data_AF-A0A7V9LM72-F1
#
_entry.id   AF-A0A7V9LM72-F1
#
_cell.length_a   1.000
_cell.length_b   1.000
_cell.length_c   1.000
_cell.angle_alpha   90.00
_cell.angle_beta   90.00
_cell.angle_gamma   90.00
#
_symmetry.space_group_name_H-M   'P 1'
#
loop_
_entity.id
_entity.type
_entity.pdbx_description
1 polymer ?
#
loop_
_entity_poly.entity_id
_entity_poly.type
_entity_poly.pdbx_seq_one_letter_code
_entity_poly.pdbx_strand_id
1 'polypeptide(L)' 'ADLFAHYSGIKAKGFRTLAENQKVEYQVQQGQKGPQAVEIDIVA' A
#
# COMPACT_ATOMS: atom_id res chain seq x y z
N ALA A 1 -5.61 10.27 -9.91
CA ALA A 1 -4.29 10.57 -9.33
C ALA A 1 -3.79 9.28 -8.75
N ASP A 2 -2.61 8.83 -9.18
CA ASP A 2 -2.05 7.56 -8.73
C ASP A 2 -1.26 7.78 -7.44
N LEU A 3 -1.39 6.85 -6.50
CA LEU A 3 -0.73 6.92 -5.20
C LEU A 3 0.42 5.90 -5.16
N PHE A 4 1.60 6.33 -4.73
CA PHE A 4 2.74 5.43 -4.62
C PHE A 4 2.58 4.46 -3.45
N ALA A 5 2.80 3.16 -3.69
CA ALA A 5 2.76 2.12 -2.67
C ALA A 5 4.09 1.37 -2.64
N HIS A 6 4.79 1.42 -1.52
CA HIS A 6 6.02 0.64 -1.30
C HIS A 6 5.70 -0.66 -0.55
N TYR A 7 6.42 -1.74 -0.83
CA TYR A 7 6.18 -3.04 -0.19
C TYR A 7 6.27 -2.99 1.35
N SER A 8 7.03 -2.04 1.89
CA SER A 8 7.15 -1.84 3.34
C SER A 8 5.84 -1.41 3.99
N GLY A 9 4.93 -0.77 3.25
CA GLY A 9 3.62 -0.36 3.71
C GLY A 9 2.62 -1.52 3.79
N ILE A 10 2.88 -2.65 3.14
CA ILE A 10 1.95 -3.78 3.08
C ILE A 10 1.99 -4.58 4.39
N LYS A 11 0.85 -4.66 5.07
CA LYS A 11 0.64 -5.48 6.26
C LYS A 11 0.32 -6.92 5.86
N ALA A 12 1.38 -7.66 5.51
CA ALA A 12 1.31 -9.10 5.26
C ALA A 12 2.43 -9.84 5.99
N LYS A 13 2.15 -11.09 6.38
CA LYS A 13 3.15 -12.03 6.90
C LYS A 13 3.84 -12.72 5.72
N GLY A 14 5.17 -12.73 5.71
CA GLY A 14 5.95 -13.30 4.61
C GLY A 14 6.10 -12.34 3.43
N PHE A 15 5.84 -12.81 2.21
CA PHE A 15 6.04 -12.04 0.99
C PHE A 15 4.98 -10.94 0.85
N ARG A 16 5.41 -9.69 0.64
CA ARG A 16 4.56 -8.49 0.64
C ARG A 16 4.35 -8.00 -0.79
N THR A 17 3.27 -8.46 -1.41
CA THR A 17 2.91 -8.07 -2.78
C THR A 17 1.42 -7.83 -2.92
N LEU A 18 1.07 -6.96 -3.86
CA LEU A 18 -0.30 -6.78 -4.33
C LEU A 18 -0.40 -7.35 -5.74
N ALA A 19 -1.44 -8.13 -6.01
CA ALA A 19 -1.81 -8.53 -7.35
C ALA A 19 -2.52 -7.38 -8.06
N GLU A 20 -2.50 -7.40 -9.39
CA GLU A 20 -3.29 -6.45 -10.17
C GLU A 20 -4.79 -6.61 -9.85
N ASN A 21 -5.51 -5.50 -9.79
CA ASN A 21 -6.93 -5.42 -9.39
C ASN A 21 -7.24 -5.90 -7.96
N GLN A 22 -6.24 -6.16 -7.12
CA GLN A 22 -6.45 -6.52 -5.73
C GLN A 22 -6.98 -5.30 -4.94
N LYS A 23 -8.09 -5.50 -4.25
CA LYS A 23 -8.66 -4.47 -3.37
C LYS A 23 -7.86 -4.39 -2.08
N VAL A 24 -7.61 -3.17 -1.64
CA VAL A 24 -6.88 -2.87 -0.41
C VAL A 24 -7.51 -1.70 0.33
N GLU A 25 -7.31 -1.69 1.63
CA GLU A 25 -7.47 -0.52 2.48
C GLU A 25 -6.08 0.04 2.82
N TYR A 26 -5.95 1.35 2.91
CA TYR A 26 -4.68 2.00 3.21
C TYR A 26 -4.91 3.39 3.82
N GLN A 27 -3.86 3.93 4.43
CA GLN A 27 -3.80 5.32 4.86
C GLN A 27 -2.88 6.12 3.95
N VAL A 28 -3.17 7.41 3.77
CA VAL A 28 -2.33 8.32 2.97
C VAL A 28 -1.47 9.15 3.91
N GLN A 29 -0.15 9.17 3.65
CA GLN A 29 0.79 10.02 4.37
C GLN A 29 1.69 10.77 3.38
N GLN A 30 2.11 11.98 3.75
CA GLN A 30 3.10 12.73 2.98
C GLN A 30 4.51 12.13 3.20
N GLY A 31 5.10 11.60 2.13
CA GLY A 31 6.46 11.08 2.12
C GLY A 31 7.46 11.99 1.42
N GLN A 32 8.72 11.55 1.38
CA GLN A 32 9.82 12.27 0.73
C GLN A 32 9.60 12.49 -0.78
N LYS A 33 8.76 11.67 -1.41
CA LYS A 33 8.46 11.71 -2.86
C LYS A 33 7.01 12.11 -3.15
N GLY A 34 6.32 12.70 -2.17
CA GLY A 34 4.89 13.03 -2.29
C GLY A 34 3.99 12.09 -1.47
N PRO A 35 2.67 12.15 -1.68
CA PRO A 35 1.71 11.27 -1.03
C PRO A 35 2.02 9.79 -1.33
N GLN A 36 2.00 8.96 -0.29
CA GLN A 36 2.21 7.53 -0.38
C GLN A 36 1.19 6.76 0.47
N ALA A 37 0.87 5.54 0.04
CA ALA A 37 0.07 4.58 0.79
C ALA A 37 0.92 3.93 1.88
N VAL A 38 0.43 4.00 3.12
CA VAL A 38 1.00 3.33 4.30
C VAL A 38 -0.08 2.47 4.94
N GLU A 39 0.34 1.54 5.79
CA GLU A 39 -0.60 0.65 6.50
C GLU A 39 -1.60 -0.06 5.57
N ILE A 40 -1.08 -0.70 4.51
CA ILE A 40 -1.89 -1.30 3.45
C ILE A 40 -2.35 -2.69 3.88
N ASP A 41 -3.65 -2.88 4.04
CA ASP A 41 -4.31 -4.14 4.38
C ASP A 41 -5.07 -4.67 3.15
N ILE A 42 -4.98 -5.98 2.91
CA ILE A 42 -5.74 -6.63 1.83
C ILE A 42 -7.19 -6.80 2.29
N VAL A 43 -8.13 -6.28 1.51
CA VAL A 43 -9.57 -6.48 1.76
C VAL A 43 -10.11 -7.57 0.84
N ALA A 44 -11.01 -8.40 1.37
CA ALA A 44 -11.71 -9.44 0.62
C ALA A 44 -12.87 -8.86 -0.21
#